data_AF-A0A7X9MU82-F1
#
_entry.id   AF-A0A7X9MU82-F1
#
_cell.length_a   1.000
_cell.length_b   1.000
_cell.length_c   1.000
_cell.angle_alpha   90.00
_cell.angle_beta   90.00
_cell.angle_gamma   90.00
#
_symmetry.space_group_name_H-M   'P 1'
#
loop_
_entity.id
_entity.type
_entity.pdbx_description
1 polymer ?
#
loop_
_entity_poly.entity_id
_entity_poly.type
_entity_poly.pdbx_seq_one_letter_code
_entity_poly.pdbx_strand_id
1 'polypeptide(L)' 'MIARNTNGVTEVLKNSNSQMVKVFYDYEEAERFVTRLNKSVLPNKHWSVIEDSSILKLNE' A
#
# COMPACT_ATOMS: atom_id res chain seq x y z
N MET A 1 3.25 3.88 1.36
CA MET A 1 2.07 3.52 0.54
C MET A 1 1.94 2.01 0.44
N ILE A 2 0.86 1.47 -0.14
CA ILE A 2 0.66 0.01 -0.29
C ILE A 2 0.46 -0.32 -1.77
N ALA A 3 1.12 -1.37 -2.26
CA ALA A 3 0.96 -1.85 -3.63
C ALA A 3 1.02 -3.37 -3.73
N ARG A 4 0.62 -3.91 -4.88
CA ARG A 4 0.81 -5.32 -5.24
C ARG A 4 1.23 -5.44 -6.69
N ASN A 5 1.92 -6.52 -7.03
CA ASN A 5 2.13 -6.91 -8.42
C ASN A 5 1.17 -8.05 -8.78
N THR A 6 0.41 -7.90 -9.84
CA THR A 6 -0.47 -8.94 -10.37
C THR A 6 -0.19 -9.10 -11.85
N ASN A 7 0.39 -10.24 -12.24
CA ASN A 7 0.73 -10.57 -13.62
C ASN A 7 1.56 -9.51 -14.34
N GLY A 8 2.57 -8.94 -13.67
CA GLY A 8 3.45 -7.92 -14.26
C GLY A 8 2.88 -6.50 -14.20
N VAL A 9 1.66 -6.31 -13.69
CA VAL A 9 1.05 -4.99 -13.48
C VAL A 9 1.15 -4.63 -12.00
N THR A 10 1.71 -3.45 -11.72
CA THR A 10 1.73 -2.88 -10.36
C THR A 10 0.44 -2.12 -10.11
N GLU A 11 -0.28 -2.51 -9.06
CA GLU A 11 -1.49 -1.83 -8.57
C GLU A 11 -1.20 -1.17 -7.22
N VAL A 12 -1.66 0.07 -7.05
CA VAL A 12 -1.56 0.81 -5.78
C VAL A 12 -2.90 0.83 -5.06
N LEU A 13 -2.86 0.73 -3.73
CA LEU A 13 -4.06 0.78 -2.92
C LEU A 13 -4.62 2.22 -2.93
N LYS A 14 -5.89 2.35 -3.28
CA LYS A 14 -6.62 3.63 -3.29
C LYS A 14 -7.59 3.72 -2.12
N ASN A 15 -8.03 4.94 -1.80
CA ASN A 15 -9.10 5.14 -0.82
C ASN A 15 -10.43 4.60 -1.36
N SER A 16 -11.25 3.99 -0.51
CA SER A 16 -12.50 3.35 -0.94
C SER A 16 -13.48 4.28 -1.64
N ASN A 17 -13.39 5.59 -1.36
CA ASN A 17 -14.29 6.62 -1.88
C ASN A 17 -13.60 7.61 -2.84
N SER A 18 -12.35 7.37 -3.26
CA SER A 18 -11.67 8.28 -4.19
C SER A 18 -10.61 7.57 -5.04
N GLN A 19 -10.22 8.20 -6.14
CA GLN A 19 -9.11 7.70 -6.98
C GLN A 19 -7.73 7.97 -6.37
N MET A 20 -7.67 8.61 -5.19
CA MET A 20 -6.41 8.95 -4.53
C MET A 20 -5.75 7.72 -3.92
N VAL A 21 -4.43 7.66 -4.04
CA VAL A 21 -3.60 6.63 -3.40
C VAL A 21 -3.73 6.76 -1.87
N LYS A 22 -3.89 5.62 -1.20
CA LYS A 22 -3.88 5.57 0.24
C LYS A 22 -2.43 5.68 0.74
N VAL A 23 -2.14 6.79 1.42
CA VAL A 23 -0.85 7.06 2.05
C VAL A 23 -0.96 6.79 3.54
N PHE A 24 0.08 6.16 4.08
CA PHE A 24 0.29 5.97 5.51
C PHE A 24 1.55 6.74 5.88
N TYR A 25 1.48 7.55 6.93
CA TYR A 25 2.64 8.32 7.43
C TYR A 25 3.43 7.53 8.48
N ASP A 26 2.83 6.49 9.04
CA ASP A 26 3.44 5.56 9.98
C ASP A 26 3.64 4.20 9.29
N TYR A 27 4.88 3.72 9.28
CA TYR A 27 5.23 2.44 8.67
C TYR A 27 4.61 1.26 9.42
N GLU A 28 4.57 1.29 10.74
CA GLU A 28 3.97 0.23 11.56
C GLU A 28 2.46 0.14 11.32
N GLU A 29 1.80 1.29 11.16
CA GLU A 29 0.38 1.31 10.78
C GLU A 29 0.16 0.66 9.40
N ALA A 30 1.00 1.00 8.42
CA ALA A 30 0.94 0.42 7.08
C ALA A 30 1.15 -1.10 7.10
N GLU A 31 2.14 -1.59 7.85
CA GLU A 31 2.45 -3.01 8.01
C GLU A 31 1.32 -3.79 8.68
N ARG A 32 0.76 -3.26 9.77
CA ARG A 32 -0.39 -3.87 10.45
C ARG A 32 -1.59 -3.95 9.52
N PHE A 33 -1.81 -2.92 8.70
CA PHE A 33 -2.87 -2.91 7.71
C PHE A 33 -2.65 -3.97 6.62
N VAL A 34 -1.45 -4.01 6.00
CA VAL A 34 -1.09 -5.01 4.97
C VAL A 34 -1.22 -6.44 5.51
N THR A 35 -0.75 -6.68 6.72
CA THR A 35 -0.85 -7.99 7.38
C THR A 35 -2.31 -8.43 7.51
N ARG A 36 -3.21 -7.53 7.92
CA ARG A 36 -4.65 -7.83 8.00
C ARG A 36 -5.26 -8.03 6.63
N LEU A 37 -4.91 -7.18 5.66
CA LEU A 37 -5.41 -7.25 4.29
C LEU A 37 -5.07 -8.60 3.65
N ASN A 38 -3.83 -9.05 3.80
CA ASN A 38 -3.36 -10.29 3.18
C ASN A 38 -3.96 -11.56 3.79
N LYS A 39 -4.55 -11.52 4.98
CA LYS A 39 -5.26 -12.68 5.56
C LYS A 39 -6.51 -13.07 4.78
N SER A 40 -7.07 -12.16 3.99
CA SER A 40 -8.31 -12.37 3.23
C SER A 40 -8.09 -12.37 1.72
N VAL A 41 -6.83 -12.40 1.26
CA VAL A 41 -6.46 -12.28 -0.15
C VAL A 41 -5.75 -13.54 -0.62
N LEU A 42 -5.95 -13.91 -1.89
CA LEU A 42 -5.25 -15.03 -2.51
C LEU A 42 -3.73 -14.80 -2.53
N PRO A 43 -2.89 -15.84 -2.37
CA PRO A 43 -1.43 -15.68 -2.30
C PRO A 43 -0.81 -14.96 -3.50
N ASN A 44 -1.39 -15.09 -4.70
CA ASN A 44 -0.92 -14.43 -5.93
C ASN A 44 -1.35 -12.95 -6.05
N LYS A 45 -2.04 -12.40 -5.05
CA LYS A 45 -2.51 -11.00 -5.00
C LYS A 45 -2.00 -10.30 -3.74
N HIS A 46 -0.87 -10.76 -3.21
CA HIS A 46 -0.27 -10.27 -1.98
C HIS A 46 0.09 -8.78 -2.08
N TRP A 47 -0.28 -8.02 -1.05
CA TRP A 47 0.05 -6.61 -0.91
C TRP A 47 1.32 -6.42 -0.09
N SER A 48 2.06 -5.34 -0.36
CA SER A 48 3.29 -4.97 0.34
C SER A 48 3.32 -3.48 0.63
N VAL A 49 3.97 -3.08 1.71
CA VAL A 49 4.29 -1.69 1.99
C VAL A 49 5.42 -1.26 1.05
N ILE A 50 5.25 -0.09 0.44
CA ILE A 50 6.30 0.58 -0.34
C ILE A 50 6.56 1.92 0.33
N GLU A 51 7.81 2.15 0.69
CA GLU A 51 8.29 3.47 1.09
C GLU A 51 8.41 4.34 -0.15
N ASP A 52 7.63 5.41 -0.19
CA ASP A 52 7.79 6.43 -1.21
C ASP A 52 8.64 7.55 -0.64
N SER A 53 9.92 7.56 -1.01
CA SER A 53 10.88 8.59 -0.57
C SER A 53 10.52 9.99 -1.07
N SER A 54 9.59 10.12 -2.03
CA SER A 54 9.04 11.39 -2.50
C SER A 54 8.08 12.03 -1.48
N ILE A 55 7.40 11.21 -0.66
CA ILE A 55 6.47 11.70 0.37
C ILE A 55 7.22 12.24 1.59
N LEU A 56 8.43 11.73 1.86
CA LEU A 56 9.28 12.23 2.95
C LEU A 56 9.78 13.67 2.70
N LYS A 57 9.89 14.11 1.44
CA LYS A 57 10.36 15.45 1.07
C LYS A 57 9.30 16.56 1.15
N LEU A 58 8.02 16.23 1.37
CA LEU A 58 6.95 17.23 1.51
C LEU A 58 6.85 17.78 2.95
N ASN A 59 7.66 17.25 3.87
CA ASN A 59 7.64 17.61 5.29
C ASN A 59 8.96 18.25 5.77
N GLU A 60 9.86 18.65 4.86
CA GLU A 60 11.08 19.42 5.16
C GLU A 60 10.93 20.91 4.80
#